data_AF-A0A238J890-F1
#
_entry.id   AF-A0A238J890-F1
#
_cell.length_a   1.000
_cell.length_b   1.000
_cell.length_c   1.000
_cell.angle_alpha   90.00
_cell.angle_beta   90.00
_cell.angle_gamma   90.00
#
_symmetry.space_group_name_H-M   'P 1'
#
loop_
_entity.id
_entity.type
_entity.pdbx_description
1 polymer ?
#
loop_
_entity_poly.entity_id
_entity_poly.type
_entity_poly.pdbx_seq_one_letter_code
_entity_poly.pdbx_strand_id
1 'polypeptide(L)'
;MRHMIAALTLTLISTFATTSATADISWRAGEMGNGSVMVMKDRSGAMTHVKRGSAGGVHLFDLYAGQGSAAEFLGSYKVNARGEVTETMAIDGAVTRYTPHRCNRTLGKCQFTVTHADGYVEQRTRVTEAVRGGLRYWEYGADGLMAEGAMQLDQLGASKGGWKKGRSKRKTRTRRIMIALK
;
A
#
# COMPACT_ATOMS: atom_id res chain seq x y z
N MET A 1 -7.14 72.11 26.57
CA MET A 1 -6.90 70.72 26.97
C MET A 1 -7.68 69.81 26.02
N ARG A 2 -7.01 69.23 25.01
CA ARG A 2 -7.62 68.30 24.04
C ARG A 2 -7.11 66.90 24.37
N HIS A 3 -7.99 66.04 24.87
CA HIS A 3 -7.69 64.62 25.06
C HIS A 3 -8.03 63.87 23.77
N MET A 4 -6.99 63.35 23.10
CA MET A 4 -7.15 62.35 22.04
C MET A 4 -7.22 60.97 22.67
N ILE A 5 -8.36 60.29 22.52
CA ILE A 5 -8.53 58.88 22.86
C ILE A 5 -8.06 58.09 21.63
N ALA A 6 -6.88 57.49 21.73
CA ALA A 6 -6.37 56.54 20.74
C ALA A 6 -7.01 55.17 21.01
N ALA A 7 -7.93 54.74 20.14
CA ALA A 7 -8.50 53.41 20.18
C ALA A 7 -7.53 52.40 19.54
N LEU A 8 -6.89 51.57 20.37
CA LEU A 8 -6.01 50.50 19.94
C LEU A 8 -6.86 49.28 19.54
N THR A 9 -7.03 49.06 18.24
CA THR A 9 -7.75 47.90 17.69
C THR A 9 -6.79 46.70 17.64
N LEU A 10 -6.92 45.80 18.60
CA LEU A 10 -6.13 44.56 18.68
C LEU A 10 -6.68 43.54 17.68
N THR A 11 -6.02 43.40 16.52
CA THR A 11 -6.40 42.40 15.50
C THR A 11 -5.86 41.03 15.89
N LEU A 12 -6.73 40.18 16.44
CA LEU A 12 -6.42 38.80 16.80
C LEU A 12 -6.33 37.95 15.51
N ILE A 13 -5.12 37.67 15.03
CA ILE A 13 -4.89 36.79 13.87
C ILE A 13 -5.09 35.34 14.32
N SER A 14 -6.28 34.79 14.08
CA SER A 14 -6.55 33.36 14.24
C SER A 14 -5.84 32.59 13.13
N THR A 15 -4.66 32.06 13.43
CA THR A 15 -4.00 31.06 12.58
C THR A 15 -4.82 29.77 12.64
N PHE A 16 -5.70 29.57 11.65
CA PHE A 16 -6.29 28.27 11.40
C PHE A 16 -5.18 27.31 11.01
N ALA A 17 -4.69 26.54 11.98
CA ALA A 17 -3.89 25.36 11.73
C ALA A 17 -4.76 24.40 10.92
N THR A 18 -4.62 24.44 9.60
CA THR A 18 -5.15 23.42 8.71
C THR A 18 -4.38 22.14 9.01
N THR A 19 -4.88 21.36 9.97
CA THR A 19 -4.52 19.95 10.08
C THR A 19 -4.89 19.34 8.74
N SER A 20 -3.89 19.16 7.88
CA SER A 20 -4.06 18.37 6.67
C SER A 20 -4.48 16.99 7.13
N ALA A 21 -5.78 16.70 7.04
CA ALA A 21 -6.32 15.38 7.24
C ALA A 21 -5.64 14.49 6.19
N THR A 22 -4.53 13.89 6.62
CA THR A 22 -3.74 13.00 5.80
C THR A 22 -4.66 11.84 5.42
N ALA A 23 -4.86 11.64 4.11
CA ALA A 23 -5.75 10.59 3.64
C ALA A 23 -5.24 9.24 4.18
N ASP A 24 -6.11 8.50 4.87
CA ASP A 24 -5.77 7.17 5.32
C ASP A 24 -5.62 6.25 4.10
N ILE A 25 -4.42 5.74 3.89
CA ILE A 25 -4.07 4.82 2.82
C ILE A 25 -4.01 3.37 3.30
N SER A 26 -4.34 3.11 4.57
CA SER A 26 -4.34 1.77 5.15
C SER A 26 -5.31 0.87 4.39
N TRP A 27 -4.94 -0.38 4.19
CA TRP A 27 -5.86 -1.38 3.66
C TRP A 27 -6.48 -2.17 4.81
N ARG A 28 -7.79 -1.98 4.99
CA ARG A 28 -8.63 -2.51 6.06
C ARG A 28 -8.96 -3.98 5.79
N ALA A 29 -7.93 -4.82 5.69
CA ALA A 29 -8.07 -6.25 5.39
C ALA A 29 -8.90 -7.02 6.44
N GLY A 30 -8.99 -6.49 7.67
CA GLY A 30 -9.87 -7.00 8.72
C GLY A 30 -11.35 -6.96 8.36
N GLU A 31 -11.79 -6.04 7.51
CA GLU A 31 -13.19 -5.87 7.10
C GLU A 31 -13.60 -6.76 5.92
N MET A 32 -12.65 -7.47 5.32
CA MET A 32 -12.95 -8.44 4.27
C MET A 32 -13.24 -9.80 4.91
N GLY A 33 -14.36 -10.47 4.65
CA GLY A 33 -14.57 -11.84 5.12
C GLY A 33 -13.59 -12.85 4.49
N ASN A 34 -13.40 -14.00 5.14
CA ASN A 34 -12.65 -15.12 4.54
C ASN A 34 -13.36 -15.59 3.27
N GLY A 35 -12.59 -15.83 2.20
CA GLY A 35 -13.11 -16.08 0.86
C GLY A 35 -13.40 -14.83 0.04
N SER A 36 -13.15 -13.62 0.57
CA SER A 36 -13.18 -12.39 -0.25
C SER A 36 -12.14 -12.47 -1.37
N VAL A 37 -12.52 -12.04 -2.58
CA VAL A 37 -11.72 -12.13 -3.79
C VAL A 37 -11.50 -10.75 -4.39
N MET A 38 -10.28 -10.47 -4.84
CA MET A 38 -9.97 -9.30 -5.66
C MET A 38 -9.17 -9.73 -6.89
N VAL A 39 -9.60 -9.33 -8.07
CA VAL A 39 -8.91 -9.66 -9.34
C VAL A 39 -8.38 -8.40 -9.99
N MET A 40 -7.06 -8.37 -10.17
CA MET A 40 -6.30 -7.29 -10.79
C MET A 40 -5.84 -7.74 -12.18
N LYS A 41 -6.04 -6.93 -13.22
CA LYS A 41 -5.66 -7.27 -14.60
C LYS A 41 -4.74 -6.21 -15.20
N ASP A 42 -3.71 -6.66 -15.90
CA ASP A 42 -2.87 -5.85 -16.76
C ASP A 42 -2.80 -6.43 -18.18
N ARG A 43 -1.77 -6.06 -18.95
CA ARG A 43 -1.58 -6.56 -20.34
C ARG A 43 -1.04 -7.99 -20.40
N SER A 44 -0.38 -8.46 -19.35
CA SER A 44 0.17 -9.83 -19.25
C SER A 44 -0.87 -10.82 -18.76
N GLY A 45 -1.83 -10.40 -17.95
CA GLY A 45 -2.84 -11.33 -17.44
C GLY A 45 -3.63 -10.78 -16.27
N ALA A 46 -4.36 -11.70 -15.62
CA ALA A 46 -5.06 -11.44 -14.37
C ALA A 46 -4.29 -12.03 -13.19
N MET A 47 -4.44 -11.40 -12.03
CA MET A 47 -3.91 -11.81 -10.74
C MET A 47 -5.05 -11.80 -9.75
N THR A 48 -5.34 -12.95 -9.14
CA THR A 48 -6.43 -13.12 -8.19
C THR A 48 -5.87 -13.22 -6.78
N HIS A 49 -6.38 -12.37 -5.89
CA HIS A 49 -6.07 -12.34 -4.46
C HIS A 49 -7.26 -12.89 -3.69
N VAL A 50 -7.05 -13.90 -2.84
CA VAL A 50 -8.12 -14.54 -2.06
C VAL A 50 -7.79 -14.46 -0.57
N LYS A 51 -8.63 -13.81 0.23
CA LYS A 51 -8.44 -13.80 1.68
C LYS A 51 -8.72 -15.19 2.25
N ARG A 52 -7.76 -15.79 2.96
CA ARG A 52 -7.90 -17.12 3.55
C ARG A 52 -8.26 -17.11 5.03
N GLY A 53 -7.74 -16.14 5.77
CA GLY A 53 -7.92 -16.13 7.22
C GLY A 53 -7.23 -14.97 7.89
N SER A 54 -7.33 -14.95 9.21
CA SER A 54 -6.54 -14.09 10.06
C SER A 54 -6.26 -14.72 11.40
N ALA A 55 -5.04 -14.52 11.90
CA ALA A 55 -4.61 -14.95 13.23
C ALA A 55 -3.67 -13.90 13.81
N GLY A 56 -3.82 -13.56 15.09
CA GLY A 56 -2.95 -12.60 15.77
C GLY A 56 -2.86 -11.22 15.09
N GLY A 57 -3.94 -10.73 14.49
CA GLY A 57 -3.96 -9.43 13.79
C GLY A 57 -3.26 -9.42 12.43
N VAL A 58 -2.87 -10.59 11.91
CA VAL A 58 -2.29 -10.77 10.57
C VAL A 58 -3.32 -11.46 9.67
N HIS A 59 -3.48 -10.96 8.45
CA HIS A 59 -4.41 -11.47 7.45
C HIS A 59 -3.65 -12.18 6.32
N LEU A 60 -4.06 -13.41 6.01
CA LEU A 60 -3.45 -14.24 4.96
C LEU A 60 -4.23 -14.11 3.65
N PHE A 61 -3.51 -13.91 2.57
CA PHE A 61 -4.05 -13.90 1.21
C PHE A 61 -3.27 -14.88 0.34
N ASP A 62 -4.00 -15.68 -0.43
CA ASP A 62 -3.43 -16.45 -1.52
C ASP A 62 -3.41 -15.63 -2.80
N LEU A 63 -2.42 -15.92 -3.64
CA LEU A 63 -2.20 -15.28 -4.92
C LEU A 63 -2.27 -16.31 -6.04
N TYR A 64 -3.04 -16.02 -7.07
CA TYR A 64 -3.19 -16.88 -8.23
C TYR A 64 -2.94 -16.11 -9.53
N ALA A 65 -2.30 -16.75 -10.51
CA ALA A 65 -2.28 -16.30 -11.90
C ALA A 65 -3.56 -16.71 -12.60
N GLY A 66 -4.23 -15.76 -13.24
CA GLY A 66 -5.52 -15.99 -13.90
C GLY A 66 -6.73 -15.66 -13.02
N GLN A 67 -7.89 -16.18 -13.43
CA GLN A 67 -9.17 -15.96 -12.78
C GLN A 67 -10.04 -17.23 -12.86
N GLY A 68 -10.96 -17.41 -11.90
CA GLY A 68 -11.85 -18.57 -11.87
C GLY A 68 -11.16 -19.86 -11.42
N SER A 69 -11.76 -21.01 -11.74
CA SER A 69 -11.30 -22.33 -11.28
C SER A 69 -10.00 -22.83 -11.91
N ALA A 70 -9.57 -22.25 -13.03
CA ALA A 70 -8.33 -22.59 -13.72
C ALA A 70 -7.14 -21.70 -13.30
N ALA A 71 -7.30 -20.87 -12.27
CA ALA A 71 -6.23 -19.99 -11.82
C ALA A 71 -5.11 -20.79 -11.13
N GLU A 72 -3.87 -20.56 -11.53
CA GLU A 72 -2.69 -21.26 -11.01
C GLU A 72 -2.24 -20.61 -9.71
N PHE A 73 -2.02 -21.42 -8.66
CA PHE A 73 -1.52 -20.91 -7.39
C PHE A 73 -0.07 -20.43 -7.53
N LEU A 74 0.24 -19.23 -7.04
CA LEU A 74 1.59 -18.67 -7.08
C LEU A 74 2.25 -18.58 -5.70
N GLY A 75 1.46 -18.72 -4.64
CA GLY A 75 1.90 -18.54 -3.27
C GLY A 75 0.93 -17.68 -2.45
N SER A 76 1.41 -17.19 -1.32
CA SER A 76 0.61 -16.44 -0.36
C SER A 76 1.36 -15.23 0.18
N TYR A 77 0.64 -14.30 0.81
CA TYR A 77 1.25 -13.18 1.51
C TYR A 77 0.43 -12.81 2.75
N LYS A 78 1.14 -12.27 3.75
CA LYS A 78 0.57 -11.84 5.02
C LYS A 78 0.58 -10.32 5.10
N VAL A 79 -0.51 -9.75 5.60
CA VAL A 79 -0.59 -8.32 5.90
C VAL A 79 -1.01 -8.05 7.34
N ASN A 80 -0.47 -7.00 7.94
CA ASN A 80 -0.90 -6.55 9.27
C ASN A 80 -2.22 -5.77 9.21
N ALA A 81 -2.69 -5.26 10.36
CA ALA A 81 -3.94 -4.50 10.48
C ALA A 81 -4.02 -3.23 9.59
N ARG A 82 -2.89 -2.65 9.19
CA ARG A 82 -2.84 -1.51 8.26
C ARG A 82 -2.75 -1.93 6.79
N GLY A 83 -2.65 -3.23 6.52
CA GLY A 83 -2.47 -3.77 5.18
C GLY A 83 -1.04 -3.68 4.67
N GLU A 84 -0.06 -3.53 5.56
CA GLU A 84 1.37 -3.63 5.22
C GLU A 84 1.77 -5.10 5.10
N VAL A 85 2.53 -5.44 4.05
CA VAL A 85 2.96 -6.82 3.84
C VAL A 85 4.11 -7.15 4.80
N THR A 86 3.95 -8.19 5.60
CA THR A 86 4.98 -8.66 6.54
C THR A 86 5.77 -9.83 5.99
N GLU A 87 5.15 -10.64 5.13
CA GLU A 87 5.75 -11.83 4.54
C GLU A 87 5.11 -12.17 3.19
N THR A 88 5.90 -12.72 2.28
CA THR A 88 5.44 -13.39 1.06
C THR A 88 6.03 -14.80 1.01
N MET A 89 5.24 -15.77 0.60
CA MET A 89 5.58 -17.18 0.48
C MET A 89 5.36 -17.59 -0.97
N ALA A 90 6.37 -18.13 -1.65
CA ALA A 90 6.24 -18.70 -2.98
C ALA A 90 5.61 -20.11 -2.92
N ILE A 91 5.23 -20.64 -4.09
CA ILE A 91 4.61 -21.98 -4.21
C ILE A 91 5.51 -23.12 -3.68
N ASP A 92 6.82 -22.98 -3.78
CA ASP A 92 7.81 -23.95 -3.27
C ASP A 92 8.07 -23.79 -1.76
N GLY A 93 7.39 -22.86 -1.10
CA GLY A 93 7.55 -22.55 0.32
C GLY A 93 8.66 -21.55 0.61
N ALA A 94 9.38 -21.01 -0.39
CA ALA A 94 10.38 -19.99 -0.18
C ALA A 94 9.75 -18.72 0.42
N VAL A 95 10.30 -18.26 1.55
CA VAL A 95 9.74 -17.15 2.32
C VAL A 95 10.60 -15.90 2.20
N THR A 96 9.98 -14.78 1.87
CA THR A 96 10.57 -13.44 1.98
C THR A 96 9.89 -12.67 3.10
N ARG A 97 10.69 -12.10 4.03
CA ARG A 97 10.20 -11.32 5.17
C ARG A 97 10.56 -9.85 5.06
N TYR A 98 9.73 -9.00 5.65
CA TYR A 98 9.91 -7.55 5.62
C TYR A 98 9.90 -7.00 7.05
N THR A 99 10.98 -6.34 7.46
CA THR A 99 11.14 -5.80 8.83
C THR A 99 11.34 -4.29 8.78
N PRO A 100 10.53 -3.47 9.50
CA PRO A 100 9.40 -3.88 10.33
C PRO A 100 8.18 -4.39 9.53
N HIS A 101 8.05 -3.96 8.28
CA HIS A 101 7.09 -4.42 7.27
C HIS A 101 7.39 -3.73 5.94
N ARG A 102 6.81 -4.21 4.84
CA ARG A 102 6.96 -3.61 3.51
C ARG A 102 6.11 -2.35 3.43
N CYS A 103 6.68 -1.20 3.80
CA CYS A 103 6.18 0.19 3.94
C CYS A 103 5.23 0.75 2.84
N ASN A 104 4.36 -0.06 2.26
CA ASN A 104 3.48 0.25 1.15
C ASN A 104 2.36 1.20 1.56
N ARG A 105 1.98 1.22 2.84
CA ARG A 105 0.89 2.02 3.44
C ARG A 105 1.39 3.03 4.48
N THR A 106 2.70 3.25 4.55
CA THR A 106 3.34 4.20 5.49
C THR A 106 3.71 5.45 4.73
N LEU A 107 3.15 6.59 5.15
CA LEU A 107 3.36 7.89 4.52
C LEU A 107 4.71 8.50 4.90
N GLY A 108 5.24 9.33 4.01
CA GLY A 108 6.57 9.87 4.12
C GLY A 108 7.64 8.82 3.81
N LYS A 109 8.83 9.00 4.39
CA LYS A 109 9.97 8.10 4.22
C LYS A 109 9.91 6.97 5.25
N CYS A 110 10.02 5.73 4.78
CA CYS A 110 10.02 4.53 5.60
C CYS A 110 11.14 3.59 5.14
N GLN A 111 11.94 3.09 6.08
CA GLN A 111 13.02 2.14 5.83
C GLN A 111 12.60 0.76 6.29
N PHE A 112 12.98 -0.25 5.51
CA PHE A 112 12.71 -1.64 5.83
C PHE A 112 13.75 -2.54 5.20
N THR A 113 13.92 -3.70 5.82
CA THR A 113 14.80 -4.76 5.35
C THR A 113 13.97 -5.84 4.66
N VAL A 114 14.47 -6.38 3.56
CA VAL A 114 13.95 -7.57 2.89
C VAL A 114 14.90 -8.71 3.18
N THR A 115 14.42 -9.76 3.85
CA THR A 115 15.17 -11.00 4.05
C THR A 115 14.60 -12.07 3.12
N HIS A 116 15.40 -12.49 2.15
CA HIS A 116 15.04 -13.50 1.17
C HIS A 116 15.18 -14.92 1.72
N ALA A 117 14.68 -15.90 0.97
CA ALA A 117 14.64 -17.29 1.40
C ALA A 117 16.04 -17.92 1.57
N ASP A 118 17.03 -17.43 0.82
CA ASP A 118 18.44 -17.81 0.90
C ASP A 118 19.19 -17.09 2.04
N GLY A 119 18.51 -16.25 2.81
CA GLY A 119 19.11 -15.44 3.87
C GLY A 119 19.75 -14.14 3.39
N TYR A 120 19.74 -13.83 2.09
CA TYR A 120 20.20 -12.55 1.59
C TYR A 120 19.34 -11.42 2.17
N VAL A 121 20.00 -10.35 2.59
CA VAL A 121 19.39 -9.21 3.27
C VAL A 121 19.59 -7.95 2.45
N GLU A 122 18.50 -7.29 2.09
CA GLU A 122 18.52 -6.02 1.37
C GLU A 122 17.90 -4.89 2.18
N GLN A 123 18.60 -3.75 2.25
CA GLN A 123 18.00 -2.54 2.79
C GLN A 123 17.25 -1.77 1.71
N ARG A 124 16.01 -1.40 2.03
CA ARG A 124 15.12 -0.65 1.16
C ARG A 124 14.60 0.60 1.85
N THR A 125 14.40 1.65 1.07
CA THR A 125 13.71 2.87 1.50
C THR A 125 12.53 3.08 0.58
N ARG A 126 11.37 3.40 1.14
CA ARG A 126 10.19 3.80 0.39
C ARG A 126 9.73 5.18 0.83
N VAL A 127 9.39 6.00 -0.15
CA VAL A 127 8.69 7.27 0.07
C VAL A 127 7.28 7.10 -0.47
N THR A 128 6.27 7.33 0.37
CA THR A 128 4.86 7.25 -0.02
C THR A 128 4.17 8.57 0.24
N GLU A 129 3.43 9.04 -0.74
CA GLU A 129 2.60 10.24 -0.65
C GLU A 129 1.13 9.87 -0.82
N ALA A 130 0.29 10.43 0.04
CA ALA A 130 -1.15 10.40 -0.17
C ALA A 130 -1.49 11.32 -1.35
N VAL A 131 -2.32 10.84 -2.26
CA VAL A 131 -2.91 11.64 -3.34
C VAL A 131 -4.41 11.51 -3.30
N ARG A 132 -5.13 12.39 -4.00
CA ARG A 132 -6.59 12.31 -4.06
C ARG A 132 -7.03 10.93 -4.53
N GLY A 133 -7.70 10.18 -3.65
CA GLY A 133 -8.23 8.85 -3.93
C GLY A 133 -7.17 7.73 -4.01
N GLY A 134 -5.97 7.93 -3.46
CA GLY A 134 -4.97 6.87 -3.41
C GLY A 134 -3.58 7.29 -2.92
N LEU A 135 -2.55 6.67 -3.48
CA LEU A 135 -1.15 6.92 -3.13
C LEU A 135 -0.23 6.99 -4.35
N ARG A 136 0.90 7.67 -4.21
CA ARG A 136 2.07 7.60 -5.08
C ARG A 136 3.27 7.15 -4.26
N TYR A 137 4.21 6.46 -4.88
CA TYR A 137 5.41 6.00 -4.18
C TYR A 137 6.65 5.92 -5.05
N TRP A 138 7.80 5.91 -4.36
CA TRP A 138 9.13 5.62 -4.88
C TRP A 138 9.84 4.68 -3.92
N GLU A 139 10.48 3.65 -4.45
CA GLU A 139 11.20 2.65 -3.70
C GLU A 139 12.65 2.59 -4.19
N TYR A 140 13.57 2.68 -3.23
CA TYR A 140 15.00 2.77 -3.42
C TYR A 140 15.68 1.56 -2.77
N GLY A 141 16.71 1.04 -3.41
CA GLY A 141 17.67 0.11 -2.82
C GLY A 141 19.08 0.70 -2.87
N ALA A 142 20.09 -0.16 -2.73
CA ALA A 142 21.49 0.26 -2.75
C ALA A 142 21.87 1.03 -4.03
N ASP A 143 21.39 0.59 -5.19
CA ASP A 143 21.70 1.22 -6.49
C ASP A 143 20.79 2.41 -6.84
N GLY A 144 20.06 2.96 -5.87
CA GLY A 144 19.11 4.06 -6.08
C GLY A 144 17.70 3.59 -6.43
N LEU A 145 17.00 4.33 -7.31
CA LEU A 145 15.57 4.12 -7.59
C LEU A 145 15.31 2.76 -8.27
N MET A 146 14.52 1.91 -7.63
CA MET A 146 14.21 0.56 -8.10
C MET A 146 12.79 0.44 -8.66
N ALA A 147 11.84 1.15 -8.06
CA ALA A 147 10.46 1.20 -8.53
C ALA A 147 9.79 2.52 -8.19
N GLU A 148 8.85 2.93 -9.03
CA GLU A 148 7.90 4.00 -8.73
C GLU A 148 6.50 3.59 -9.20
N GLY A 149 5.48 4.19 -8.62
CA GLY A 149 4.12 3.91 -9.04
C GLY A 149 3.08 4.76 -8.36
N ALA A 150 1.83 4.57 -8.78
CA ALA A 150 0.66 5.13 -8.13
C ALA A 150 -0.46 4.10 -8.08
N MET A 151 -1.28 4.18 -7.04
CA MET A 151 -2.39 3.27 -6.81
C MET A 151 -3.62 4.08 -6.44
N GLN A 152 -4.74 3.83 -7.11
CA GLN A 152 -6.05 4.32 -6.69
C GLN A 152 -6.64 3.33 -5.70
N LEU A 153 -7.25 3.85 -4.64
CA LEU A 153 -7.81 3.06 -3.56
C LEU A 153 -9.34 3.23 -3.50
N ASP A 154 -10.02 2.19 -3.03
CA ASP A 154 -11.42 2.28 -2.61
C ASP A 154 -11.53 2.61 -1.11
N GLN A 155 -12.75 2.55 -0.57
CA GLN A 155 -13.04 2.91 0.82
C GLN A 155 -12.45 1.92 1.85
N LEU A 156 -12.07 0.71 1.41
CA LEU A 156 -11.34 -0.25 2.25
C LEU A 156 -9.83 -0.06 2.14
N GLY A 157 -9.35 0.86 1.29
CA GLY A 157 -7.94 0.95 0.94
C GLY A 157 -7.46 -0.17 0.00
N ALA A 158 -8.37 -0.95 -0.58
CA ALA A 158 -8.03 -1.96 -1.58
C ALA A 158 -7.78 -1.30 -2.94
N SER A 159 -6.91 -1.88 -3.76
CA SER A 159 -6.53 -1.31 -5.04
C SER A 159 -7.71 -1.33 -6.02
N LYS A 160 -8.06 -0.18 -6.60
CA LYS A 160 -8.93 -0.10 -7.80
C LYS A 160 -8.12 -0.24 -9.10
N GLY A 161 -6.82 -0.04 -9.01
CA GLY A 161 -5.92 0.01 -10.14
C GLY A 161 -4.78 0.98 -9.89
N GLY A 162 -3.93 1.13 -10.89
CA GLY A 162 -2.75 1.96 -10.79
C GLY A 162 -1.74 1.66 -11.87
N TRP A 163 -0.53 2.09 -11.61
CA TRP A 163 0.60 1.79 -12.47
C TRP A 163 1.88 1.64 -11.66
N LYS A 164 2.79 0.83 -12.17
CA LYS A 164 4.14 0.63 -11.64
C LYS A 164 5.14 0.71 -12.79
N LYS A 165 6.31 1.25 -12.49
CA LYS A 165 7.48 1.24 -13.35
C LYS A 165 8.66 0.73 -12.53
N GLY A 166 9.27 -0.37 -12.98
CA GLY A 166 10.48 -0.92 -12.38
C GLY A 166 11.75 -0.47 -13.13
N ARG A 167 12.86 -1.17 -12.90
CA ARG A 167 14.16 -0.91 -13.56
C ARG A 167 14.11 -0.99 -15.08
N SER A 168 13.24 -1.83 -15.66
CA SER A 168 13.04 -1.92 -17.12
C SER A 168 12.46 -0.64 -17.75
N LYS A 169 12.09 0.36 -16.94
CA LYS A 169 11.44 1.62 -17.32
C LYS A 169 10.08 1.47 -18.04
N ARG A 170 9.64 0.25 -18.37
CA ARG A 170 8.30 -0.01 -18.91
C ARG A 170 7.26 0.17 -17.82
N LYS A 171 6.25 0.98 -18.14
CA LYS A 171 5.10 1.23 -17.27
C LYS A 171 4.07 0.13 -17.44
N THR A 172 3.81 -0.63 -16.38
CA THR A 172 2.70 -1.58 -16.31
C THR A 172 1.51 -0.88 -15.67
N ARG A 173 0.36 -0.95 -16.33
CA ARG A 173 -0.92 -0.43 -15.81
C ARG A 173 -1.79 -1.61 -15.43
N THR A 174 -2.35 -1.55 -14.24
CA THR A 174 -3.21 -2.60 -13.71
C THR A 174 -4.53 -1.96 -13.31
N ARG A 175 -5.64 -2.67 -13.50
CA ARG A 175 -6.95 -2.27 -13.02
C ARG A 175 -7.61 -3.41 -12.28
N ARG A 176 -8.41 -3.09 -11.26
CA ARG A 176 -9.29 -4.06 -10.66
C ARG A 176 -10.43 -4.33 -11.61
N ILE A 177 -10.68 -5.60 -11.91
CA ILE A 177 -11.81 -6.02 -12.74
C ILE A 177 -12.92 -6.67 -11.89
N MET A 178 -12.59 -7.10 -10.67
CA MET A 178 -13.54 -7.71 -9.75
C MET A 178 -13.11 -7.48 -8.30
N ILE A 179 -14.08 -7.24 -7.44
CA ILE A 179 -13.99 -7.46 -6.00
C ILE A 179 -15.29 -8.12 -5.54
N ALA A 180 -15.18 -9.21 -4.80
CA ALA A 180 -16.29 -9.89 -4.17
C ALA A 180 -15.97 -10.00 -2.68
N LEU A 181 -16.78 -9.34 -1.86
CA LEU A 181 -16.63 -9.34 -0.40
C LEU A 181 -17.53 -10.42 0.19
N LYS A 182 -17.03 -11.11 1.21
CA LYS A 182 -17.76 -12.06 2.04
C LYS A 182 -18.07 -11.45 3.38
#